data_AF-A0A9J7HHQ0-F1
#
_entry.id   AF-A0A9J7HHQ0-F1
#
_cell.length_a   1.000
_cell.length_b   1.000
_cell.length_c   1.000
_cell.angle_alpha   90.00
_cell.angle_beta   90.00
_cell.angle_gamma   90.00
#
_symmetry.space_group_name_H-M   'P 1'
#
loop_
_entity.id
_entity.type
_entity.pdbx_description
1 polymer ?
#
loop_
_entity_poly.entity_id
_entity_poly.type
_entity_poly.pdbx_seq_one_letter_code
_entity_poly.pdbx_strand_id
1 'polypeptide(L)'
;MEKKNMEQIAQQLNGRWKQDHSQNENYDLFLRDLGVPWFFRKLVTLFKISPVEEYIFTGDQITYRQYANRNRPFEMTLTVGQPPVTITPASGISFQAQISWDEYGRLVTRTRRANGEAVQTGRIDSKGDLELTTLLPTGKTCRRVLNKVQ
;
A
#
# COMPACT_ATOMS: atom_id res chain seq x y z
N MET A 1 -10.59 14.33 14.56
CA MET A 1 -10.30 13.01 15.17
C MET A 1 -9.21 13.18 16.21
N GLU A 2 -9.33 12.53 17.38
CA GLU A 2 -8.34 12.64 18.46
C GLU A 2 -7.06 11.87 18.15
N LYS A 3 -5.91 12.42 18.54
CA LYS A 3 -4.57 11.81 18.33
C LYS A 3 -4.47 10.38 18.88
N LYS A 4 -5.12 10.12 20.03
CA LYS A 4 -5.17 8.80 20.68
C LYS A 4 -5.79 7.71 19.79
N ASN A 5 -6.78 8.05 18.98
CA ASN A 5 -7.42 7.11 18.05
C ASN A 5 -6.49 6.77 16.87
N MET A 6 -5.72 7.76 16.37
CA MET A 6 -4.75 7.53 15.30
C MET A 6 -3.61 6.62 15.75
N GLU A 7 -3.12 6.81 16.99
CA GLU A 7 -2.08 5.96 17.57
C GLU A 7 -2.54 4.50 17.71
N GLN A 8 -3.80 4.27 18.10
CA GLN A 8 -4.37 2.92 18.18
C GLN A 8 -4.46 2.25 16.80
N ILE A 9 -4.94 2.97 15.79
CA ILE A 9 -5.03 2.45 14.41
C ILE A 9 -3.63 2.17 13.84
N ALA A 10 -2.67 3.08 14.07
CA ALA A 10 -1.28 2.90 13.68
C ALA A 10 -0.66 1.65 14.33
N GLN A 11 -0.95 1.40 15.61
CA GLN A 11 -0.53 0.18 16.30
C GLN A 11 -1.15 -1.09 15.72
N GLN A 12 -2.41 -1.04 15.28
CA GLN A 12 -3.05 -2.20 14.64
C GLN A 12 -2.45 -2.50 13.27
N LEU A 13 -2.14 -1.45 12.49
CA LEU A 13 -1.47 -1.55 11.19
C LEU A 13 -0.04 -2.08 11.30
N ASN A 14 0.64 -1.89 12.43
CA ASN A 14 1.99 -2.40 12.65
C ASN A 14 2.06 -3.92 12.46
N GLY A 15 3.03 -4.34 11.66
CA GLY A 15 3.34 -5.74 11.41
C GLY A 15 3.43 -6.09 9.94
N ARG A 16 3.49 -7.39 9.68
CA ARG A 16 3.62 -7.97 8.35
C ARG A 16 2.28 -8.46 7.84
N TRP A 17 2.06 -8.25 6.57
CA TRP A 17 0.81 -8.46 5.89
C TRP A 17 1.05 -9.19 4.58
N LYS A 18 0.18 -10.14 4.27
CA LYS A 18 0.22 -10.88 3.02
C LYS A 18 -1.14 -10.84 2.37
N GLN A 19 -1.15 -10.56 1.08
CA GLN A 19 -2.38 -10.43 0.31
C GLN A 19 -3.14 -11.76 0.21
N ASP A 20 -4.43 -11.70 0.51
CA ASP A 20 -5.41 -12.73 0.16
C ASP A 20 -5.92 -12.47 -1.26
N HIS A 21 -5.40 -13.22 -2.22
CA HIS A 21 -5.80 -13.07 -3.61
C HIS A 21 -7.22 -13.56 -3.90
N SER A 22 -7.87 -14.29 -2.99
CA SER A 22 -9.25 -14.75 -3.19
C SER A 22 -10.28 -13.61 -3.10
N GLN A 23 -9.90 -12.49 -2.48
CA GLN A 23 -10.78 -11.33 -2.25
C GLN A 23 -10.43 -10.12 -3.11
N ASN A 24 -9.53 -10.29 -4.09
CA ASN A 24 -9.09 -9.20 -4.93
C ASN A 24 -10.15 -8.78 -5.95
N GLU A 25 -10.28 -7.48 -6.12
CA GLU A 25 -11.07 -6.88 -7.18
C GLU A 25 -10.17 -5.97 -8.02
N ASN A 26 -10.18 -6.13 -9.34
CA ASN A 26 -9.42 -5.31 -10.30
C ASN A 26 -7.89 -5.30 -10.12
N TYR A 27 -7.31 -6.35 -9.54
CA TYR A 27 -5.87 -6.40 -9.24
C TYR A 27 -4.95 -6.33 -10.48
N ASP A 28 -5.34 -6.91 -11.62
CA ASP A 28 -4.57 -6.79 -12.88
C ASP A 28 -4.48 -5.32 -13.37
N LEU A 29 -5.54 -4.53 -13.15
CA LEU A 29 -5.55 -3.10 -13.48
C LEU A 29 -4.61 -2.32 -12.56
N PHE A 30 -4.62 -2.63 -11.27
CA PHE A 30 -3.68 -2.06 -10.32
C PHE A 30 -2.23 -2.36 -10.71
N LEU A 31 -1.90 -3.62 -11.04
CA LEU A 31 -0.54 -3.99 -11.48
C LEU A 31 -0.16 -3.28 -12.80
N ARG A 32 -1.10 -3.14 -13.74
CA ARG A 32 -0.88 -2.40 -14.98
C ARG A 32 -0.54 -0.95 -14.70
N ASP A 33 -1.27 -0.31 -13.79
CA ASP A 33 -1.09 1.11 -13.45
C ASP A 33 0.20 1.33 -12.63
N LEU A 34 0.69 0.31 -11.91
CA LEU A 34 2.04 0.28 -11.34
C LEU A 34 3.14 0.09 -12.40
N GLY A 35 2.79 -0.10 -13.67
CA GLY A 35 3.74 -0.29 -14.77
C GLY A 35 4.28 -1.73 -14.89
N VAL A 36 3.67 -2.71 -14.22
CA VAL A 36 4.10 -4.11 -14.31
C VAL A 36 3.81 -4.64 -15.72
N PRO A 37 4.78 -5.23 -16.45
CA PRO A 37 4.57 -5.74 -17.80
C PRO A 37 3.51 -6.85 -17.85
N TRP A 38 2.76 -6.93 -18.97
CA TRP A 38 1.59 -7.82 -19.12
C TRP A 38 1.88 -9.27 -18.72
N PHE A 39 3.00 -9.83 -19.17
CA PHE A 39 3.39 -11.21 -18.88
C PHE A 39 3.52 -11.46 -17.37
N PHE A 40 4.21 -10.56 -16.64
CA PHE A 40 4.35 -10.67 -15.19
C PHE A 40 3.01 -10.51 -14.46
N ARG A 41 2.11 -9.65 -14.94
CA ARG A 41 0.77 -9.51 -14.34
C ARG A 41 -0.03 -10.80 -14.43
N LYS A 42 0.03 -11.50 -15.57
CA LYS A 42 -0.63 -12.80 -15.74
C LYS A 42 -0.05 -13.87 -14.82
N LEU A 43 1.27 -13.93 -14.66
CA LEU A 43 1.89 -14.85 -13.70
C LEU A 43 1.46 -14.54 -12.26
N VAL A 44 1.52 -13.28 -11.86
CA VAL A 44 1.18 -12.84 -10.51
C VAL A 44 -0.28 -13.16 -10.15
N THR A 45 -1.20 -12.91 -11.09
CA THR A 45 -2.63 -13.18 -10.89
C THR A 45 -2.97 -14.67 -10.92
N LEU A 46 -2.35 -15.46 -11.81
CA LEU A 46 -2.59 -16.89 -11.93
C LEU A 46 -2.01 -17.68 -10.74
N PHE A 47 -0.76 -17.39 -10.36
CA PHE A 47 -0.06 -18.08 -9.28
C PHE A 47 -0.25 -17.43 -7.91
N LYS A 48 -1.11 -16.40 -7.81
CA LYS A 48 -1.41 -15.67 -6.56
C LYS A 48 -0.13 -15.23 -5.83
N ILE A 49 0.83 -14.73 -6.60
CA ILE A 49 2.13 -14.29 -6.08
C ILE A 49 1.94 -12.92 -5.45
N SER A 50 2.37 -12.73 -4.21
CA SER A 50 2.42 -11.41 -3.60
C SER A 50 3.59 -11.33 -2.63
N PRO A 51 4.29 -10.19 -2.59
CA PRO A 51 5.27 -9.93 -1.55
C PRO A 51 4.58 -9.82 -0.19
N VAL A 52 5.36 -10.00 0.87
CA VAL A 52 4.96 -9.57 2.21
C VAL A 52 5.15 -8.05 2.30
N GLU A 53 4.17 -7.36 2.85
CA GLU A 53 4.17 -5.92 3.11
C GLU A 53 4.29 -5.69 4.61
N GLU A 54 5.24 -4.87 5.06
CA GLU A 54 5.43 -4.55 6.47
C GLU A 54 5.22 -3.05 6.67
N TYR A 55 4.37 -2.70 7.63
CA TYR A 55 4.15 -1.33 8.07
C TYR A 55 4.70 -1.18 9.48
N ILE A 56 5.50 -0.13 9.68
CA ILE A 56 6.11 0.21 10.97
C ILE A 56 5.85 1.68 11.25
N PHE A 57 5.03 1.97 12.25
CA PHE A 57 4.69 3.28 12.74
C PHE A 57 5.50 3.60 13.99
N THR A 58 6.20 4.74 13.95
CA THR A 58 6.95 5.30 15.08
C THR A 58 6.55 6.77 15.22
N GLY A 59 5.58 7.04 16.10
CA GLY A 59 4.94 8.36 16.17
C GLY A 59 4.27 8.71 14.84
N ASP A 60 4.65 9.85 14.25
CA ASP A 60 4.11 10.32 12.97
C ASP A 60 4.88 9.76 11.75
N GLN A 61 5.89 8.92 11.95
CA GLN A 61 6.62 8.28 10.85
C GLN A 61 6.03 6.91 10.51
N ILE A 62 5.87 6.63 9.22
CA ILE A 62 5.63 5.29 8.69
C ILE A 62 6.87 4.84 7.93
N THR A 63 7.30 3.61 8.18
CA THR A 63 8.22 2.88 7.31
C THR A 63 7.44 1.74 6.67
N TYR A 64 7.41 1.73 5.35
CA TYR A 64 6.84 0.66 4.54
C TYR A 64 7.97 -0.18 3.94
N ARG A 65 7.89 -1.50 4.11
CA ARG A 65 8.79 -2.46 3.47
C ARG A 65 8.02 -3.46 2.63
N GLN A 66 8.56 -3.79 1.48
CA GLN A 66 8.03 -4.83 0.60
C GLN A 66 9.07 -5.88 0.29
N TYR A 67 8.78 -7.12 0.67
CA TYR A 67 9.67 -8.28 0.54
C TYR A 67 9.38 -9.06 -0.76
N ALA A 68 9.56 -8.41 -1.91
CA ALA A 68 9.51 -9.08 -3.21
C ALA A 68 10.79 -9.91 -3.48
N ASN A 69 11.94 -9.39 -3.05
CA ASN A 69 13.21 -10.10 -2.96
C ASN A 69 13.65 -10.13 -1.50
N ARG A 70 13.82 -11.32 -0.92
CA ARG A 70 14.21 -11.48 0.49
C ARG A 70 15.55 -10.80 0.83
N ASN A 71 16.47 -10.72 -0.15
CA ASN A 71 17.81 -10.19 0.09
C ASN A 71 17.88 -8.65 0.01
N ARG A 72 16.90 -8.01 -0.65
CA ARG A 72 16.82 -6.56 -0.82
C ARG A 72 15.35 -6.13 -0.90
N PRO A 73 14.68 -5.95 0.25
CA PRO A 73 13.32 -5.42 0.24
C PRO A 73 13.34 -3.98 -0.28
N PHE A 74 12.25 -3.58 -0.92
CA PHE A 74 11.99 -2.16 -1.12
C PHE A 74 11.61 -1.56 0.23
N GLU A 75 12.17 -0.40 0.58
CA GLU A 75 11.89 0.31 1.82
C GLU A 75 11.68 1.80 1.54
N MET A 76 10.68 2.39 2.17
CA MET A 76 10.47 3.84 2.17
C MET A 76 9.97 4.30 3.54
N THR A 77 10.46 5.44 3.98
CA THR A 77 9.98 6.10 5.21
C THR A 77 9.36 7.44 4.84
N LEU A 78 8.15 7.69 5.35
CA LEU A 78 7.41 8.92 5.15
C LEU A 78 6.91 9.43 6.49
N THR A 79 6.70 10.74 6.60
CA THR A 79 6.08 11.35 7.79
C THR A 79 4.64 11.76 7.45
N VAL A 80 3.69 11.38 8.29
CA VAL A 80 2.27 11.69 8.16
C VAL A 80 2.07 13.21 8.06
N GLY A 81 1.28 13.65 7.08
CA GLY A 81 0.92 15.06 6.90
C GLY A 81 2.00 15.93 6.25
N GLN A 82 3.20 15.40 6.00
CA GLN A 82 4.23 16.14 5.27
C GLN A 82 3.92 16.22 3.76
N PRO A 83 4.53 17.18 3.03
CA PRO A 83 4.41 17.27 1.58
C PRO A 83 4.88 15.99 0.86
N PRO A 84 4.48 15.79 -0.42
CA PRO A 84 4.92 14.63 -1.19
C PRO A 84 6.44 14.55 -1.34
N VAL A 85 7.00 13.35 -1.16
CA VAL A 85 8.42 13.06 -1.33
C VAL A 85 8.63 12.26 -2.61
N THR A 86 9.65 12.62 -3.40
CA THR A 86 10.05 11.84 -4.58
C THR A 86 10.89 10.65 -4.15
N ILE A 87 10.46 9.45 -4.55
CA ILE A 87 11.13 8.18 -4.29
C ILE A 87 11.61 7.61 -5.62
N THR A 88 12.90 7.29 -5.70
CA THR A 88 13.52 6.64 -6.86
C THR A 88 13.99 5.24 -6.47
N PRO A 89 13.16 4.20 -6.66
CA PRO A 89 13.57 2.83 -6.37
C PRO A 89 14.69 2.37 -7.32
N ALA A 90 15.36 1.27 -6.95
CA ALA A 90 16.42 0.66 -7.78
C ALA A 90 15.96 0.26 -9.20
N SER A 91 14.65 0.11 -9.42
CA SER A 91 14.06 -0.07 -10.75
C SER A 91 14.16 1.16 -11.65
N GLY A 92 14.60 2.31 -11.16
CA GLY A 92 14.75 3.57 -11.91
C GLY A 92 13.45 4.36 -12.13
N ILE A 93 12.29 3.77 -11.86
CA ILE A 93 10.99 4.43 -12.04
C ILE A 93 10.61 5.23 -10.79
N SER A 94 10.89 6.53 -10.82
CA SER A 94 10.53 7.44 -9.73
C SER A 94 9.02 7.67 -9.61
N PHE A 95 8.58 7.98 -8.40
CA PHE A 95 7.22 8.39 -8.09
C PHE A 95 7.21 9.34 -6.90
N GLN A 96 6.15 10.13 -6.75
CA GLN A 96 5.93 10.93 -5.53
C GLN A 96 4.96 10.21 -4.61
N ALA A 97 5.23 10.22 -3.31
CA ALA A 97 4.36 9.64 -2.30
C ALA A 97 4.07 10.62 -1.18
N GLN A 98 2.83 10.61 -0.70
CA GLN A 98 2.38 11.35 0.47
C GLN A 98 1.45 10.48 1.30
N ILE A 99 1.54 10.60 2.62
CA ILE A 99 0.64 9.92 3.55
C ILE A 99 -0.08 10.90 4.46
N SER A 100 -1.35 10.63 4.74
CA SER A 100 -2.21 11.43 5.63
C SER A 100 -3.29 10.55 6.25
N TRP A 101 -3.92 10.99 7.33
CA TRP A 101 -5.16 10.40 7.83
C TRP A 101 -6.36 11.13 7.25
N ASP A 102 -7.42 10.40 6.89
CA ASP A 102 -8.71 11.02 6.55
C ASP A 102 -9.57 11.29 7.81
N GLU A 103 -10.72 11.93 7.61
CA GLU A 103 -11.66 12.24 8.69
C GLU A 103 -12.28 10.99 9.36
N TYR A 104 -12.19 9.83 8.71
CA TYR A 104 -12.69 8.54 9.19
C TYR A 104 -11.59 7.67 9.82
N GLY A 105 -10.35 8.17 9.90
CA GLY A 105 -9.23 7.47 10.52
C GLY A 105 -8.59 6.43 9.62
N ARG A 106 -8.83 6.51 8.31
CA ARG A 106 -8.17 5.66 7.32
C ARG A 106 -6.82 6.25 6.95
N LEU A 107 -5.82 5.38 6.81
CA LEU A 107 -4.53 5.79 6.27
C LEU A 107 -4.71 6.04 4.78
N VAL A 108 -4.43 7.26 4.33
CA VAL A 108 -4.47 7.65 2.92
C VAL A 108 -3.05 7.75 2.39
N THR A 109 -2.75 6.99 1.35
CA THR A 109 -1.50 7.05 0.60
C THR A 109 -1.78 7.58 -0.79
N ARG A 110 -1.26 8.76 -1.13
CA ARG A 110 -1.30 9.31 -2.48
C ARG A 110 0.01 8.99 -3.17
N THR A 111 -0.06 8.39 -4.35
CA THR A 111 1.10 8.08 -5.18
C THR A 111 0.92 8.70 -6.55
N ARG A 112 1.83 9.58 -6.95
CA ARG A 112 1.81 10.24 -8.26
C ARG A 112 2.96 9.74 -9.13
N ARG A 113 2.61 9.33 -10.35
CA ARG A 113 3.51 8.85 -11.40
C ARG A 113 3.21 9.61 -12.70
N ALA A 114 3.98 9.36 -13.75
CA ALA A 114 3.76 9.96 -15.07
C ALA A 114 2.37 9.66 -15.66
N ASN A 115 1.77 8.53 -15.31
CA ASN A 115 0.43 8.11 -15.77
C ASN A 115 -0.72 8.63 -14.88
N GLY A 116 -0.43 9.46 -13.88
CA GLY A 116 -1.42 10.09 -13.00
C GLY A 116 -1.26 9.76 -11.52
N GLU A 117 -2.31 10.01 -10.76
CA GLU A 117 -2.34 9.83 -9.31
C GLU A 117 -3.21 8.64 -8.92
N ALA A 118 -2.70 7.81 -8.02
CA ALA A 118 -3.45 6.78 -7.34
C ALA A 118 -3.65 7.19 -5.87
N VAL A 119 -4.85 6.98 -5.35
CA VAL A 119 -5.19 7.26 -3.95
C VAL A 119 -5.59 5.95 -3.29
N GLN A 120 -4.75 5.47 -2.38
CA GLN A 120 -5.04 4.29 -1.58
C GLN A 120 -5.56 4.71 -0.21
N THR A 121 -6.59 4.02 0.27
CA THR A 121 -7.10 4.12 1.63
C THR A 121 -7.00 2.74 2.29
N GLY A 122 -6.51 2.72 3.53
CA GLY A 122 -6.34 1.49 4.32
C GLY A 122 -7.10 1.55 5.63
N ARG A 123 -7.74 0.43 6.00
CA ARG A 123 -8.40 0.24 7.30
C ARG A 123 -8.25 -1.20 7.79
N ILE A 124 -8.29 -1.38 9.10
CA ILE A 124 -8.45 -2.70 9.71
C ILE A 124 -9.94 -3.01 9.79
N ASP A 125 -10.34 -4.19 9.32
CA ASP A 125 -11.72 -4.66 9.40
C ASP A 125 -12.03 -5.31 10.77
N SER A 126 -13.27 -5.77 10.95
CA SER A 126 -13.70 -6.41 12.20
C SER A 126 -13.03 -7.78 12.48
N LYS A 127 -12.38 -8.38 11.47
CA LYS A 127 -11.66 -9.65 11.59
C LYS A 127 -10.17 -9.43 11.88
N GLY A 128 -9.71 -8.18 11.84
CA GLY A 128 -8.30 -7.83 12.00
C GLY A 128 -7.50 -7.87 10.70
N ASP A 129 -8.18 -8.00 9.55
CA ASP A 129 -7.55 -7.95 8.23
C ASP A 129 -7.40 -6.51 7.75
N LEU A 130 -6.34 -6.26 6.98
CA LEU A 130 -6.09 -4.96 6.37
C LEU A 130 -6.78 -4.89 5.01
N GLU A 131 -7.84 -4.09 4.92
CA GLU A 131 -8.49 -3.76 3.66
C GLU A 131 -7.88 -2.52 3.04
N LEU A 132 -7.46 -2.65 1.78
CA LEU A 132 -6.93 -1.56 0.97
C LEU A 132 -7.86 -1.31 -0.22
N THR A 133 -8.30 -0.06 -0.38
CA THR A 133 -9.01 0.40 -1.58
C THR A 133 -8.17 1.46 -2.28
N THR A 134 -7.83 1.21 -3.54
CA THR A 134 -7.06 2.13 -4.37
C THR A 134 -7.93 2.68 -5.48
N LEU A 135 -8.16 3.99 -5.51
CA LEU A 135 -8.64 4.70 -6.70
C LEU A 135 -7.47 4.85 -7.67
N LEU A 136 -7.58 4.23 -8.83
CA LEU A 136 -6.57 4.24 -9.88
C LEU A 136 -6.66 5.50 -10.74
N PRO A 137 -5.57 5.91 -11.44
CA PRO A 137 -5.60 7.04 -12.37
C PRO A 137 -6.67 6.92 -13.45
N THR A 138 -7.06 5.68 -13.79
CA THR A 138 -8.12 5.39 -14.75
C THR A 138 -9.55 5.63 -14.24
N GLY A 139 -9.71 6.04 -12.98
CA GLY A 139 -11.00 6.23 -12.31
C GLY A 139 -11.63 4.94 -11.78
N LYS A 140 -11.02 3.78 -12.04
CA LYS A 140 -11.45 2.49 -11.50
C LYS A 140 -10.91 2.28 -10.09
N THR A 141 -11.61 1.49 -9.29
CA THR A 141 -11.16 1.09 -7.95
C THR A 141 -10.57 -0.32 -7.98
N CYS A 142 -9.52 -0.53 -7.22
CA CYS A 142 -8.96 -1.84 -6.89
C CYS A 142 -9.15 -2.08 -5.39
N ARG A 143 -9.66 -3.26 -5.02
CA ARG A 143 -9.75 -3.70 -3.63
C ARG A 143 -8.81 -4.87 -3.39
N ARG A 144 -8.06 -4.80 -2.29
CA ARG A 144 -7.15 -5.85 -1.81
C ARG A 144 -7.45 -6.08 -0.33
N VAL A 145 -7.37 -7.34 0.09
CA VAL A 145 -7.43 -7.73 1.50
C VAL A 145 -6.11 -8.39 1.85
N LEU A 146 -5.51 -7.99 2.96
CA LEU A 146 -4.25 -8.53 3.44
C LEU A 146 -4.45 -9.12 4.84
N ASN A 147 -4.03 -10.36 5.02
CA ASN A 147 -4.03 -11.01 6.33
C ASN A 147 -2.71 -10.76 7.04
N LYS A 148 -2.76 -10.68 8.36
CA LYS A 148 -1.57 -10.55 9.19
C LYS A 148 -0.73 -11.82 9.12
N VAL A 149 0.57 -11.67 8.91
CA VAL A 149 1.53 -12.77 8.91
C VAL A 149 1.98 -12.99 10.35
N GLN A 150 1.82 -14.24 10.85
CA GLN A 150 2.33 -14.67 12.15
C GLN A 150 3.86 -14.72 12.17
#